data_AF-A0A610INT8-F1
#
_entry.id   AF-A0A610INT8-F1
#
_cell.length_a   1.000
_cell.length_b   1.000
_cell.length_c   1.000
_cell.angle_alpha   90.00
_cell.angle_beta   90.00
_cell.angle_gamma   90.00
#
_symmetry.space_group_name_H-M   'P 1'
#
loop_
_entity.id
_entity.type
_entity.pdbx_description
1 polymer ?
#
loop_
_entity_poly.entity_id
_entity_poly.type
_entity_poly.pdbx_seq_one_letter_code
_entity_poly.pdbx_strand_id
1 'polypeptide(L)'
;LPLAAGTFYGVWQHFYDDNFSGEDFSTHYIVLGFRLRVAESDLRLPDTQHGSYRWLTPEQLLAGENVHENSRAYFQNEPHSVIGLDKKDVKYV
;
A
#
# COMPACT_ATOMS: atom_id res chain seq x y z
N LEU A 1 -16.55 0.81 4.48
CA LEU A 1 -16.27 0.06 5.73
C LEU A 1 -15.90 1.06 6.82
N PRO A 2 -16.25 0.83 8.09
CA PRO A 2 -15.81 1.70 9.20
C PRO A 2 -14.30 1.54 9.44
N LEU A 3 -13.67 2.54 10.08
CA LEU A 3 -12.23 2.49 10.41
C LEU A 3 -11.87 1.24 11.24
N ALA A 4 -12.75 0.83 12.15
CA ALA A 4 -12.58 -0.36 12.99
C ALA A 4 -12.52 -1.69 12.22
N ALA A 5 -12.89 -1.72 10.93
CA ALA A 5 -12.76 -2.90 10.09
C ALA A 5 -11.32 -3.10 9.56
N GLY A 6 -10.45 -2.10 9.69
CA GLY A 6 -9.05 -2.18 9.30
C GLY A 6 -8.14 -2.45 10.48
N THR A 7 -7.15 -3.31 10.28
CA THR A 7 -6.04 -3.48 11.22
C THR A 7 -4.96 -2.48 10.87
N PHE A 8 -4.57 -1.64 11.83
CA PHE A 8 -3.43 -0.73 11.66
C PHE A 8 -2.16 -1.52 11.30
N TYR A 9 -1.44 -1.05 10.29
CA TYR A 9 -0.29 -1.72 9.70
C TYR A 9 0.91 -0.78 9.59
N GLY A 10 1.13 0.01 10.65
CA GLY A 10 2.30 0.87 10.78
C GLY A 10 2.24 2.21 10.04
N VAL A 11 3.23 3.04 10.31
CA VAL A 11 3.47 4.34 9.67
C VAL A 11 4.58 4.19 8.64
N TRP A 12 4.29 4.57 7.41
CA TRP A 12 5.18 4.49 6.24
C TRP A 12 5.47 5.90 5.73
N GLN A 13 6.54 6.02 4.96
CA GLN A 13 6.95 7.30 4.36
C GLN A 13 7.16 7.07 2.87
N HIS A 14 6.42 7.80 2.03
CA HIS A 14 6.58 7.73 0.58
C HIS A 14 7.13 9.06 0.08
N PHE A 15 8.25 8.99 -0.62
CA PHE A 15 8.90 10.13 -1.26
C PHE A 15 8.76 9.97 -2.76
N TYR A 16 8.28 11.02 -3.42
CA TYR A 16 8.17 11.13 -4.87
C TYR A 16 8.83 12.43 -5.29
N ASP A 17 9.58 12.42 -6.39
CA ASP A 17 10.26 13.62 -6.88
C ASP A 17 9.33 14.60 -7.61
N ASP A 18 8.09 14.17 -7.91
CA ASP A 18 7.04 14.93 -8.58
C ASP A 18 5.87 15.30 -7.63
N ASN A 19 4.86 15.97 -8.19
CA ASN A 19 3.61 16.32 -7.51
C ASN A 19 2.39 16.15 -8.42
N PHE A 20 1.19 16.30 -7.84
CA PHE A 20 -0.08 16.06 -8.56
C PHE A 20 -0.28 16.96 -9.79
N SER A 21 0.46 18.07 -9.90
CA SER A 21 0.31 19.08 -10.95
C SER A 21 1.56 19.27 -11.83
N GLY A 22 2.64 18.52 -11.60
CA GLY A 22 3.90 18.67 -12.34
C GLY A 22 5.11 18.07 -11.61
N GLU A 23 6.30 18.54 -11.98
CA GLU A 23 7.60 18.02 -11.49
C GLU A 23 8.48 19.13 -10.89
N ASP A 24 7.91 20.30 -10.58
CA ASP A 24 8.63 21.47 -10.09
C ASP A 24 9.03 21.36 -8.61
N PHE A 25 8.37 20.49 -7.87
CA PHE A 25 8.73 20.10 -6.51
C PHE A 25 8.24 18.69 -6.18
N SER A 26 8.86 18.10 -5.15
CA SER A 26 8.60 16.74 -4.67
C SER A 26 7.39 16.63 -3.74
N THR A 27 6.88 15.41 -3.60
CA THR A 27 5.81 15.08 -2.64
C THR A 27 6.31 14.08 -1.60
N HIS A 28 6.06 14.38 -0.33
CA HIS A 28 6.34 13.48 0.79
C HIS A 28 5.05 13.18 1.56
N TYR A 29 4.70 11.89 1.65
CA TYR A 29 3.56 11.40 2.40
C TYR A 29 3.99 10.68 3.68
N ILE A 30 3.38 11.05 4.81
CA ILE A 30 3.32 10.22 6.01
C ILE A 30 2.05 9.36 5.91
N VAL A 31 2.21 8.05 5.75
CA VAL A 31 1.12 7.14 5.41
C VAL A 31 0.79 6.23 6.59
N LEU A 32 -0.47 6.16 6.98
CA LEU A 32 -0.97 5.19 7.95
C LEU A 32 -1.49 3.96 7.20
N GLY A 33 -0.76 2.85 7.29
CA GLY A 33 -1.16 1.59 6.67
C GLY A 33 -2.37 0.98 7.38
N PHE A 34 -3.32 0.43 6.61
CA PHE A 34 -4.42 -0.38 7.14
C PHE A 34 -4.63 -1.61 6.27
N ARG A 35 -4.69 -2.80 6.89
CA ARG A 35 -5.03 -4.05 6.21
C ARG A 35 -6.52 -4.34 6.40
N LEU A 36 -7.21 -4.63 5.30
CA LEU A 36 -8.61 -5.03 5.30
C LEU A 36 -8.77 -6.37 4.59
N ARG A 37 -9.73 -7.17 5.05
CA ARG A 37 -10.22 -8.35 4.34
C ARG A 37 -11.64 -8.08 3.90
N VAL A 38 -11.92 -8.27 2.62
CA VAL A 38 -13.21 -7.93 2.00
C VAL A 38 -13.68 -9.06 1.09
N ALA A 39 -14.99 -9.16 0.88
CA ALA A 39 -15.55 -9.94 -0.21
C ALA A 39 -15.57 -9.06 -1.47
N GLU A 40 -15.11 -9.58 -2.60
CA GLU A 40 -15.09 -8.85 -3.86
C GLU A 40 -16.49 -8.38 -4.28
N SER A 41 -17.53 -9.18 -3.98
CA SER A 41 -18.93 -8.85 -4.22
C SER A 41 -19.42 -7.57 -3.51
N ASP A 42 -18.74 -7.15 -2.45
CA ASP A 42 -19.10 -5.97 -1.67
C ASP A 42 -18.42 -4.69 -2.19
N LEU A 43 -17.50 -4.83 -3.15
CA LEU A 43 -16.72 -3.72 -3.69
C LEU A 43 -17.40 -3.08 -4.90
N ARG A 44 -17.38 -1.76 -4.93
CA ARG A 44 -17.67 -0.95 -6.13
C ARG A 44 -16.43 -0.12 -6.44
N LEU A 45 -15.52 -0.69 -7.22
CA LEU A 45 -14.23 -0.08 -7.54
C LEU A 45 -14.42 1.07 -8.53
N PRO A 46 -14.09 2.33 -8.18
CA PRO A 46 -14.26 3.49 -9.06
C PRO A 46 -13.13 3.60 -10.08
N ASP A 47 -13.34 4.30 -11.18
CA ASP A 47 -12.35 4.45 -12.27
C ASP A 47 -11.68 5.85 -12.32
N THR A 48 -12.06 6.78 -11.46
CA THR A 48 -11.55 8.17 -11.48
C THR A 48 -10.03 8.28 -11.29
N GLN A 49 -9.42 7.36 -10.54
CA GLN A 49 -7.97 7.36 -10.27
C GLN A 49 -7.25 6.15 -10.86
N HIS A 50 -7.97 5.11 -11.32
CA HIS A 50 -7.37 3.84 -11.77
C HIS A 50 -8.06 3.33 -13.03
N GLY A 51 -7.28 2.97 -14.05
CA GLY A 51 -7.81 2.38 -15.29
C GLY A 51 -8.07 0.87 -15.22
N SER A 52 -7.53 0.16 -14.24
CA SER A 52 -7.81 -1.27 -14.03
C SER A 52 -7.47 -1.72 -12.60
N TYR A 53 -8.04 -2.85 -12.18
CA TYR A 53 -7.80 -3.47 -10.88
C TYR A 53 -7.44 -4.94 -11.04
N ARG A 54 -6.57 -5.46 -10.15
CA ARG A 54 -6.18 -6.86 -10.10
C ARG A 54 -5.98 -7.29 -8.66
N TRP A 55 -6.39 -8.50 -8.33
CA TRP A 55 -5.96 -9.21 -7.12
C TRP A 55 -4.67 -9.97 -7.44
N LEU A 56 -3.63 -9.75 -6.64
CA LEU A 56 -2.32 -10.39 -6.80
C LEU A 56 -1.94 -11.11 -5.51
N THR A 57 -1.29 -12.26 -5.62
CA THR A 57 -0.58 -12.83 -4.47
C THR A 57 0.65 -11.97 -4.12
N PRO A 58 1.21 -12.05 -2.90
CA PRO A 58 2.45 -11.39 -2.55
C PRO A 58 3.57 -11.68 -3.56
N GLU A 59 3.71 -12.93 -4.00
CA GLU A 59 4.76 -13.35 -4.95
C GLU A 59 4.57 -12.68 -6.31
N GLN A 60 3.33 -12.63 -6.81
CA GLN A 60 3.02 -11.97 -8.09
C GLN A 60 3.25 -10.46 -8.01
N LEU A 61 2.88 -9.83 -6.89
CA LEU A 61 3.06 -8.40 -6.66
C LEU A 61 4.55 -8.03 -6.56
N LEU A 62 5.35 -8.82 -5.85
CA LEU A 62 6.78 -8.60 -5.68
C LEU A 62 7.56 -8.84 -6.98
N ALA A 63 7.14 -9.81 -7.80
CA ALA A 63 7.72 -10.06 -9.11
C ALA A 63 7.25 -9.08 -10.20
N GLY A 64 6.22 -8.26 -9.93
CA GLY A 64 5.69 -7.29 -10.88
C GLY A 64 6.59 -6.07 -11.03
N GLU A 65 7.27 -5.95 -12.18
CA GLU A 65 8.11 -4.78 -12.50
C GLU A 65 7.32 -3.47 -12.47
N ASN A 66 6.04 -3.52 -12.87
CA ASN A 66 5.14 -2.36 -12.94
C ASN A 66 4.45 -2.02 -11.61
N VAL A 67 4.77 -2.70 -10.50
CA VAL A 67 4.28 -2.33 -9.16
C VAL A 67 5.25 -1.33 -8.55
N HIS A 68 4.80 -0.18 -8.07
CA HIS A 68 5.69 0.80 -7.45
C HIS A 68 6.37 0.24 -6.18
N GLU A 69 7.61 0.66 -5.89
CA GLU A 69 8.39 0.21 -4.72
C GLU A 69 7.66 0.45 -3.39
N ASN A 70 7.10 1.65 -3.21
CA ASN A 70 6.26 1.99 -2.06
C ASN A 70 5.11 0.99 -1.81
N SER A 71 4.53 0.40 -2.88
CA SER A 71 3.49 -0.64 -2.74
C SER A 71 4.09 -2.02 -2.48
N ARG A 72 5.24 -2.35 -3.10
CA ARG A 72 5.97 -3.60 -2.83
C ARG A 72 6.49 -3.68 -1.40
N ALA A 73 6.85 -2.55 -0.79
CA ALA A 73 7.41 -2.48 0.56
C ALA A 73 6.47 -3.09 1.62
N TYR A 74 5.15 -2.96 1.47
CA TYR A 74 4.16 -3.63 2.31
C TYR A 74 4.29 -5.17 2.30
N PHE A 75 4.93 -5.70 1.25
CA PHE A 75 5.11 -7.12 0.97
C PHE A 75 6.56 -7.64 1.06
N GLN A 76 7.53 -6.86 1.55
CA GLN A 76 8.93 -7.29 1.63
C GLN A 76 9.41 -7.79 3.01
N ASN A 77 8.63 -7.61 4.08
CA ASN A 77 9.00 -7.99 5.46
C ASN A 77 10.24 -7.27 5.99
N GLU A 78 10.56 -6.09 5.47
CA GLU A 78 11.71 -5.29 5.91
C GLU A 78 11.33 -4.43 7.11
N PRO A 79 11.73 -4.78 8.36
CA PRO A 79 11.20 -4.13 9.56
C PRO A 79 11.66 -2.68 9.73
N HIS A 80 12.68 -2.27 8.99
CA HIS A 80 13.23 -0.91 9.03
C HIS A 80 12.45 0.06 8.15
N SER A 81 11.56 -0.44 7.29
CA SER A 81 10.77 0.38 6.36
C SER A 81 9.48 0.93 6.98
N VAL A 82 9.16 0.56 8.23
CA VAL A 82 7.89 0.88 8.88
C VAL A 82 8.08 1.20 10.36
N ILE A 83 7.35 2.19 10.85
CA ILE A 83 7.33 2.58 12.28
C ILE A 83 6.03 2.10 12.92
N GLY A 84 6.11 1.54 14.12
CA GLY A 84 4.92 1.17 14.90
C GLY A 84 4.21 -0.11 14.42
N LEU A 85 4.93 -0.99 13.73
CA LEU A 85 4.50 -2.35 13.40
C LEU A 85 5.52 -3.36 13.98
N ASP A 86 5.06 -4.32 14.78
CA ASP A 86 5.96 -5.30 15.41
C ASP A 86 6.44 -6.34 14.39
N LYS A 87 7.71 -6.79 14.52
CA LYS A 87 8.37 -7.75 13.62
C LYS A 87 7.60 -9.08 13.43
N LYS A 88 6.67 -9.41 14.32
CA LYS A 88 5.86 -10.64 14.25
C LYS A 88 4.62 -10.48 13.36
N ASP A 89 4.19 -9.25 13.08
CA ASP A 89 2.97 -8.94 12.35
C ASP A 89 3.20 -8.79 10.84
N VAL A 90 4.46 -8.63 10.44
CA VAL A 90 4.91 -8.71 9.03
C VAL A 90 5.09 -10.18 8.67
N LYS A 91 3.97 -10.91 8.61
CA LYS A 91 3.93 -12.24 8.01
C LYS A 91 2.90 -12.25 6.89
N TYR A 92 3.38 -12.54 5.69
CA TYR A 92 2.54 -12.93 4.57
C TYR A 92 1.78 -14.18 4.97
N VAL A 93 0.49 -14.03 5.16
CA VAL A 93 -0.49 -15.07 4.90
C VAL A 93 -1.23 -14.63 3.67
#